data_AF-A0A1G5ZYP9-F1
#
_entry.id   AF-A0A1G5ZYP9-F1
#
_cell.length_a   1.000
_cell.length_b   1.000
_cell.length_c   1.000
_cell.angle_alpha   90.00
_cell.angle_beta   90.00
_cell.angle_gamma   90.00
#
_symmetry.space_group_name_H-M   'P 1'
#
loop_
_entity.id
_entity.type
_entity.pdbx_description
1 polymer ?
#
loop_
_entity_poly.entity_id
_entity_poly.type
_entity_poly.pdbx_seq_one_letter_code
_entity_poly.pdbx_strand_id
1 'polypeptide(L)'
;MIKPSSFSRFESSYLKVERSKIHAEQFKSSIAEFFATNPYRAVIDPNSTNASKQLIIEQIEPTPKTLPLIIGDVIHNLRSALDHLASDLVLFKKASLDSVYFPTGVDKDGYHNALTKPIRKAGLDAIKRLAKVEAYYGGNGAIIRALHDLDVADKHRAIVPTLNRALVTNIRAVGGGYDLFFAGITLPVVNGRASLLKDYVGVDIQFDEAKPLDVSFGEPPLIASESIGETLEKMTKAVVAIIDSFANDPTYS
;
A
#
# COMPACT_ATOMS: atom_id res chain seq x y z
N MET A 1 -18.02 -15.25 23.20
CA MET A 1 -16.55 -15.22 23.21
C MET A 1 -16.09 -14.25 24.29
N ILE A 2 -15.19 -14.67 25.18
CA ILE A 2 -14.58 -13.83 26.22
C ILE A 2 -13.10 -13.63 25.82
N LYS A 3 -12.56 -12.41 25.94
CA LYS A 3 -11.14 -12.14 25.71
C LYS A 3 -10.31 -12.93 26.73
N PRO A 4 -9.19 -13.60 26.35
CA PRO A 4 -8.35 -14.28 27.32
C PRO A 4 -7.89 -13.28 28.40
N SER A 5 -7.97 -13.66 29.67
CA SER A 5 -7.69 -12.80 30.83
C SER A 5 -6.24 -12.30 30.92
N SER A 6 -5.34 -12.86 30.10
CA SER A 6 -3.92 -12.49 30.06
C SER A 6 -3.61 -11.23 29.26
N PHE A 7 -4.55 -10.75 28.43
CA PHE A 7 -4.31 -9.56 27.59
C PHE A 7 -4.93 -8.31 28.21
N SER A 8 -4.10 -7.28 28.40
CA SER A 8 -4.54 -5.92 28.69
C SER A 8 -5.39 -5.35 27.54
N ARG A 9 -6.08 -4.23 27.81
CA ARG A 9 -6.98 -3.62 26.82
C ARG A 9 -6.17 -3.09 25.63
N PHE A 10 -6.67 -3.31 24.41
CA PHE A 10 -6.03 -2.98 23.14
C PHE A 10 -4.70 -3.69 22.84
N GLU A 11 -4.14 -4.46 23.78
CA GLU A 11 -2.89 -5.21 23.58
C GLU A 11 -2.92 -6.09 22.33
N SER A 12 -4.03 -6.79 22.10
CA SER A 12 -4.16 -7.63 20.92
C SER A 12 -4.17 -6.83 19.60
N SER A 13 -4.66 -5.59 19.61
CA SER A 13 -4.56 -4.69 18.44
C SER A 13 -3.11 -4.28 18.20
N TYR A 14 -2.37 -3.91 19.25
CA TYR A 14 -0.95 -3.58 19.12
C TYR A 14 -0.12 -4.77 18.64
N LEU A 15 -0.34 -5.97 19.17
CA LEU A 15 0.39 -7.17 18.74
C LEU A 15 0.13 -7.51 17.26
N LYS A 16 -1.07 -7.23 16.75
CA LYS A 16 -1.38 -7.35 15.31
C LYS A 16 -0.60 -6.31 14.50
N VAL A 17 -0.49 -5.07 14.96
CA VAL A 17 0.37 -4.05 14.33
C VAL A 17 1.84 -4.48 14.33
N GLU A 18 2.35 -5.01 15.45
CA GLU A 18 3.74 -5.48 15.52
C GLU A 18 4.01 -6.65 14.55
N ARG A 19 3.07 -7.59 14.42
CA ARG A 19 3.16 -8.64 13.40
C ARG A 19 3.17 -8.07 11.99
N SER A 20 2.33 -7.07 11.71
CA SER A 20 2.34 -6.38 10.43
C SER A 20 3.69 -5.73 10.12
N LYS A 21 4.32 -5.05 11.10
CA LYS A 21 5.65 -4.45 10.95
C LYS A 21 6.73 -5.49 10.63
N ILE A 22 6.70 -6.66 11.29
CA ILE A 22 7.63 -7.76 10.99
C ILE A 22 7.50 -8.19 9.53
N HIS A 23 6.28 -8.39 9.05
CA HIS A 23 6.04 -8.76 7.65
C HIS A 23 6.40 -7.62 6.67
N ALA A 24 6.25 -6.36 7.07
CA ALA A 24 6.66 -5.22 6.24
C ALA A 24 8.19 -5.16 6.06
N GLU A 25 8.95 -5.43 7.12
CA GLU A 25 10.42 -5.54 7.02
C GLU A 25 10.84 -6.77 6.21
N GLN A 26 10.12 -7.90 6.37
CA GLN A 26 10.32 -9.06 5.51
C GLN A 26 10.08 -8.70 4.04
N PHE A 27 9.00 -7.98 3.72
CA PHE A 27 8.73 -7.51 2.36
C PHE A 27 9.88 -6.64 1.81
N LYS A 28 10.36 -5.67 2.60
CA LYS A 28 11.49 -4.80 2.22
C LYS A 28 12.75 -5.62 1.89
N SER A 29 13.06 -6.63 2.69
CA SER A 29 14.21 -7.51 2.42
C SER A 29 14.00 -8.36 1.15
N SER A 30 12.84 -9.01 1.01
CA SER A 30 12.54 -9.87 -0.13
C SER A 30 12.43 -9.12 -1.46
N ILE A 31 11.93 -7.89 -1.47
CA ILE A 31 11.88 -7.08 -2.69
C ILE A 31 13.28 -6.60 -3.09
N ALA A 32 14.14 -6.26 -2.11
CA ALA A 32 15.53 -5.90 -2.38
C ALA A 32 16.33 -7.10 -2.94
N GLU A 33 16.14 -8.29 -2.37
CA GLU A 33 16.72 -9.54 -2.89
C GLU A 33 16.25 -9.84 -4.32
N PHE A 34 14.96 -9.66 -4.60
CA PHE A 34 14.43 -9.81 -5.96
C PHE A 34 15.04 -8.79 -6.90
N PHE A 35 15.16 -7.51 -6.51
CA PHE A 35 15.78 -6.50 -7.36
C PHE A 35 17.27 -6.76 -7.62
N ALA A 36 17.99 -7.37 -6.67
CA ALA A 36 19.39 -7.75 -6.83
C ALA A 36 19.61 -8.86 -7.88
N THR A 37 18.59 -9.61 -8.29
CA THR A 37 18.69 -10.56 -9.41
C THR A 37 18.65 -9.87 -10.78
N ASN A 38 18.47 -8.54 -10.83
CA ASN A 38 18.21 -7.76 -12.04
C ASN A 38 17.03 -8.32 -12.85
N PRO A 39 15.82 -8.40 -12.26
CA PRO A 39 14.67 -9.11 -12.84
C PRO A 39 14.00 -8.34 -14.00
N TYR A 40 14.53 -7.17 -14.36
CA TYR A 40 14.02 -6.33 -15.43
C TYR A 40 15.13 -5.97 -16.41
N ARG A 41 14.76 -5.81 -17.67
CA ARG A 41 15.61 -5.33 -18.76
C ARG A 41 14.93 -4.16 -19.45
N ALA A 42 15.67 -3.07 -19.69
CA ALA A 42 15.20 -2.00 -20.57
C ALA A 42 15.60 -2.28 -22.01
N VAL A 43 14.65 -2.09 -22.93
CA VAL A 43 14.88 -2.12 -24.37
C VAL A 43 14.21 -0.90 -25.01
N ILE A 44 14.75 -0.40 -26.12
CA ILE A 44 14.07 0.64 -26.90
C ILE A 44 12.89 -0.01 -27.61
N ASP A 45 11.69 0.59 -27.51
CA ASP A 45 10.51 0.10 -28.23
C ASP A 45 10.81 0.14 -29.73
N PRO A 46 10.73 -1.00 -30.46
CA PRO A 46 11.00 -1.04 -31.90
C PRO A 46 10.02 -0.20 -32.71
N ASN A 47 8.84 0.14 -32.16
CA ASN A 47 7.87 1.03 -32.77
C ASN A 47 8.10 2.51 -32.41
N SER A 48 9.16 2.81 -31.65
CA SER A 48 9.56 4.19 -31.37
C SER A 48 9.83 4.95 -32.67
N THR A 49 9.37 6.19 -32.73
CA THR A 49 9.70 7.08 -33.84
C THR A 49 11.00 7.84 -33.55
N ASN A 50 11.57 8.49 -34.58
CA ASN A 50 12.68 9.41 -34.36
C ASN A 50 12.30 10.63 -33.51
N ALA A 51 11.00 10.95 -33.37
CA ALA A 51 10.50 12.04 -32.55
C ALA A 51 10.23 11.64 -31.10
N SER A 52 10.00 10.35 -30.81
CA SER A 52 9.76 9.86 -29.44
C SER A 52 10.44 8.51 -29.22
N LYS A 53 11.42 8.47 -28.31
CA LYS A 53 12.07 7.22 -27.91
C LYS A 53 11.41 6.72 -26.63
N GLN A 54 10.73 5.58 -26.74
CA GLN A 54 10.12 4.89 -25.61
C GLN A 54 11.01 3.73 -25.17
N LEU A 55 11.13 3.53 -23.86
CA LEU A 55 11.72 2.35 -23.26
C LEU A 55 10.61 1.39 -22.87
N ILE A 56 10.75 0.13 -23.29
CA ILE A 56 10.00 -0.97 -22.72
C ILE A 56 10.84 -1.52 -21.58
N ILE A 57 10.23 -1.62 -20.40
CA ILE A 57 10.82 -2.30 -19.26
C ILE A 57 10.22 -3.71 -19.21
N GLU A 58 10.99 -4.66 -19.72
CA GLU A 58 10.61 -6.06 -19.77
C GLU A 58 10.95 -6.73 -18.44
N GLN A 59 9.97 -7.36 -17.81
CA GLN A 59 10.22 -8.27 -16.70
C GLN A 59 10.75 -9.59 -17.27
N ILE A 60 12.01 -9.91 -16.98
CA ILE A 60 12.69 -11.11 -17.47
C ILE A 60 12.71 -12.24 -16.44
N GLU A 61 12.50 -11.92 -15.17
CA GLU A 61 12.31 -12.90 -14.10
C GLU A 61 10.94 -12.73 -13.44
N PRO A 62 10.22 -13.83 -13.16
CA PRO A 62 8.89 -13.75 -12.56
C PRO A 62 8.96 -13.20 -11.13
N THR A 63 7.97 -12.39 -10.76
CA THR A 63 7.84 -11.89 -9.38
C THR A 63 7.75 -13.07 -8.42
N PRO A 64 8.58 -13.14 -7.36
CA PRO A 64 8.52 -14.19 -6.37
C PRO A 64 7.11 -14.32 -5.79
N LYS A 65 6.56 -15.55 -5.84
CA LYS A 65 5.20 -15.84 -5.35
C LYS A 65 5.03 -15.56 -3.86
N THR A 66 6.12 -15.43 -3.11
CA THR A 66 6.14 -15.08 -1.70
C THR A 66 5.83 -13.60 -1.46
N LEU A 67 6.16 -12.69 -2.38
CA LEU A 67 5.95 -11.25 -2.18
C LEU A 67 4.46 -10.90 -2.00
N PRO A 68 3.53 -11.38 -2.86
CA PRO A 68 2.09 -11.15 -2.64
C PRO A 68 1.59 -11.69 -1.29
N LEU A 69 2.11 -12.84 -0.84
CA LEU A 69 1.70 -13.45 0.44
C LEU A 69 2.12 -12.59 1.62
N ILE A 70 3.37 -12.08 1.60
CA ILE A 70 3.88 -11.20 2.65
C ILE A 70 3.05 -9.90 2.70
N ILE A 71 2.73 -9.32 1.53
CA ILE A 71 1.89 -8.11 1.46
C ILE A 71 0.50 -8.39 2.06
N GLY A 72 -0.13 -9.50 1.68
CA GLY A 72 -1.41 -9.96 2.25
C GLY A 72 -1.34 -10.06 3.78
N ASP A 73 -0.28 -10.67 4.32
CA ASP A 73 -0.06 -10.78 5.77
C ASP A 73 0.08 -9.41 6.47
N VAL A 74 0.76 -8.45 5.86
CA VAL A 74 0.87 -7.08 6.39
C VAL A 74 -0.51 -6.44 6.48
N ILE A 75 -1.26 -6.46 5.37
CA ILE A 75 -2.59 -5.86 5.22
C ILE A 75 -3.59 -6.50 6.16
N HIS A 76 -3.64 -7.83 6.17
CA HIS A 76 -4.57 -8.59 6.99
C HIS A 76 -4.34 -8.33 8.48
N ASN A 77 -3.08 -8.25 8.92
CA ASN A 77 -2.78 -7.93 10.32
C ASN A 77 -3.17 -6.50 10.69
N LEU A 78 -2.95 -5.49 9.83
CA LEU A 78 -3.41 -4.12 10.08
C LEU A 78 -4.93 -4.03 10.14
N ARG A 79 -5.63 -4.66 9.19
CA ARG A 79 -7.09 -4.69 9.18
C ARG A 79 -7.65 -5.39 10.41
N SER A 80 -7.04 -6.51 10.80
CA SER A 80 -7.39 -7.25 12.02
C SER A 80 -7.14 -6.43 13.28
N ALA A 81 -6.07 -5.62 13.35
CA ALA A 81 -5.80 -4.75 14.49
C ALA A 81 -6.98 -3.81 14.77
N LEU A 82 -7.60 -3.27 13.72
CA LEU A 82 -8.80 -2.43 13.81
C LEU A 82 -10.04 -3.24 14.26
N ASP A 83 -10.21 -4.48 13.81
CA ASP A 83 -11.31 -5.34 14.29
C ASP A 83 -11.16 -5.74 15.76
N HIS A 84 -9.93 -5.96 16.20
CA HIS A 84 -9.62 -6.19 17.61
C HIS A 84 -9.91 -4.93 18.45
N LEU A 85 -9.64 -3.74 17.92
CA LEU A 85 -10.00 -2.47 18.57
C LEU A 85 -11.53 -2.36 18.70
N ALA A 86 -12.26 -2.60 17.61
CA ALA A 86 -13.72 -2.60 17.61
C ALA A 86 -14.30 -3.60 18.62
N SER A 87 -13.71 -4.79 18.71
CA SER A 87 -14.10 -5.83 19.67
C SER A 87 -13.86 -5.38 21.12
N ASP A 88 -12.69 -4.81 21.41
CA ASP A 88 -12.36 -4.31 22.74
C ASP A 88 -13.30 -3.18 23.19
N LEU A 89 -13.69 -2.29 22.28
CA LEU A 89 -14.67 -1.23 22.57
C LEU A 89 -16.07 -1.78 22.91
N VAL A 90 -16.50 -2.85 22.24
CA VAL A 90 -17.78 -3.52 22.52
C VAL A 90 -17.72 -4.31 23.84
N LEU A 91 -16.61 -5.01 24.10
CA LEU A 91 -16.38 -5.73 25.35
C LEU A 91 -16.30 -4.78 26.55
N PHE A 92 -15.74 -3.57 26.38
CA PHE A 92 -15.74 -2.54 27.41
C PHE A 92 -17.17 -2.16 27.86
N LYS A 93 -18.14 -2.19 26.93
CA LYS A 93 -19.57 -2.01 27.23
C LYS A 93 -20.28 -3.30 27.67
N LYS A 94 -19.55 -4.39 27.91
CA LYS A 94 -20.06 -5.71 28.29
C LYS A 94 -21.11 -6.25 27.30
N ALA A 95 -20.98 -5.88 26.02
CA ALA A 95 -21.89 -6.28 24.96
C ALA A 95 -21.34 -7.45 24.13
N SER A 96 -22.22 -8.15 23.41
CA SER A 96 -21.84 -9.29 22.57
C SER A 96 -21.08 -8.88 21.31
N LEU A 97 -20.05 -9.65 20.96
CA LEU A 97 -19.20 -9.49 19.78
C LEU A 97 -19.85 -9.93 18.46
N ASP A 98 -21.13 -10.32 18.47
CA ASP A 98 -21.81 -10.79 17.25
C ASP A 98 -21.73 -9.75 16.14
N SER A 99 -21.11 -10.18 15.04
CA SER A 99 -20.83 -9.44 13.82
C SER A 99 -19.98 -8.17 14.00
N VAL A 100 -19.27 -7.98 15.11
CA VAL A 100 -18.49 -6.75 15.34
C VAL A 100 -17.27 -6.68 14.43
N TYR A 101 -17.14 -5.57 13.71
CA TYR A 101 -15.97 -5.21 12.91
C TYR A 101 -15.77 -3.69 12.93
N PHE A 102 -14.56 -3.25 12.60
CA PHE A 102 -14.25 -1.84 12.44
C PHE A 102 -15.00 -1.25 11.23
N PRO A 103 -15.73 -0.13 11.39
CA PRO A 103 -16.53 0.43 10.32
C PRO A 103 -15.66 1.03 9.23
N THR A 104 -16.01 0.78 7.97
CA THR A 104 -15.53 1.54 6.80
C THR A 104 -16.72 1.73 5.85
N GLY A 105 -16.63 2.68 4.93
CA GLY A 105 -17.65 2.91 3.91
C GLY A 105 -17.02 3.22 2.56
N VAL A 106 -17.73 2.93 1.46
CA VAL A 106 -17.28 3.38 0.13
C VAL A 106 -17.33 4.91 0.07
N ASP A 107 -18.40 5.49 0.60
CA ASP A 107 -18.61 6.93 0.68
C ASP A 107 -19.04 7.33 2.12
N LYS A 108 -19.34 8.62 2.30
CA LYS A 108 -19.74 9.20 3.57
C LYS A 108 -21.00 8.55 4.14
N ASP A 109 -22.01 8.30 3.31
CA ASP A 109 -23.28 7.71 3.75
C ASP A 109 -23.12 6.24 4.11
N GLY A 110 -22.35 5.49 3.31
CA GLY A 110 -21.95 4.12 3.61
C GLY A 110 -21.19 4.03 4.94
N TYR A 111 -20.30 4.98 5.22
CA TYR A 111 -19.57 5.02 6.48
C TYR A 111 -20.48 5.35 7.68
N HIS A 112 -21.35 6.35 7.53
CA HIS A 112 -22.36 6.66 8.55
C HIS A 112 -23.24 5.46 8.85
N ASN A 113 -23.69 4.74 7.82
CA ASN A 113 -24.47 3.52 7.97
C ASN A 113 -23.69 2.43 8.73
N ALA A 114 -22.41 2.22 8.39
CA ALA A 114 -21.54 1.26 9.09
C ALA A 114 -21.36 1.56 10.59
N LEU A 115 -21.46 2.84 11.00
CA LEU A 115 -21.41 3.24 12.41
C LEU A 115 -22.71 2.90 13.17
N THR A 116 -23.82 2.65 12.49
CA THR A 116 -25.12 2.45 13.15
C THR A 116 -25.35 1.04 13.68
N LYS A 117 -24.79 0.01 13.04
CA LYS A 117 -24.79 -1.41 13.46
C LYS A 117 -23.67 -2.13 12.69
N PRO A 118 -22.98 -3.14 13.28
CA PRO A 118 -23.09 -3.68 14.65
C PRO A 118 -22.22 -2.94 15.69
N ILE A 119 -21.32 -2.04 15.26
CA ILE A 119 -20.38 -1.35 16.14
C ILE A 119 -21.02 -0.40 17.18
N ARG A 120 -22.28 0.02 16.97
CA ARG A 120 -23.05 0.88 17.90
C ARG A 120 -23.07 0.36 19.36
N LYS A 121 -22.88 -0.94 19.56
CA LYS A 121 -22.73 -1.57 20.89
C LYS A 121 -21.56 -0.98 21.71
N ALA A 122 -20.56 -0.37 21.06
CA ALA A 122 -19.43 0.30 21.70
C ALA A 122 -19.83 1.60 22.48
N GLY A 123 -21.06 2.08 22.30
CA GLY A 123 -21.58 3.27 22.98
C GLY A 123 -21.28 4.57 22.24
N LEU A 124 -22.06 5.61 22.55
CA LEU A 124 -22.10 6.86 21.79
C LEU A 124 -20.75 7.58 21.73
N ASP A 125 -19.96 7.57 22.80
CA ASP A 125 -18.66 8.26 22.83
C ASP A 125 -17.66 7.62 21.87
N ALA A 126 -17.65 6.28 21.81
CA ALA A 126 -16.83 5.55 20.85
C ALA A 126 -17.28 5.84 19.42
N ILE A 127 -18.59 5.84 19.16
CA ILE A 127 -19.13 6.15 17.83
C ILE A 127 -18.81 7.58 17.40
N LYS A 128 -18.91 8.57 18.30
CA LYS A 128 -18.52 9.96 18.00
C LYS A 128 -17.04 10.08 17.67
N ARG A 129 -16.17 9.31 18.33
CA ARG A 129 -14.74 9.29 18.03
C ARG A 129 -14.45 8.59 16.71
N LEU A 130 -15.05 7.43 16.45
CA LEU A 130 -14.94 6.73 15.17
C LEU A 130 -15.46 7.59 14.01
N ALA A 131 -16.54 8.35 14.20
CA ALA A 131 -17.06 9.25 13.16
C ALA A 131 -16.01 10.25 12.64
N LYS A 132 -15.09 10.72 13.50
CA LYS A 132 -14.00 11.63 13.13
C LYS A 132 -12.90 10.98 12.28
N VAL A 133 -12.84 9.64 12.24
CA VAL A 133 -11.89 8.92 11.39
C VAL A 133 -12.23 9.08 9.93
N GLU A 134 -13.53 9.18 9.57
CA GLU A 134 -13.98 9.30 8.18
C GLU A 134 -13.38 8.24 7.25
N ALA A 135 -13.52 6.95 7.62
CA ALA A 135 -12.92 5.82 6.89
C ALA A 135 -13.69 5.47 5.59
N TYR A 136 -13.71 6.41 4.65
CA TYR A 136 -14.33 6.31 3.33
C TYR A 136 -13.58 7.12 2.28
N TYR A 137 -13.87 6.89 0.99
CA TYR A 137 -13.21 7.64 -0.09
C TYR A 137 -13.59 9.12 -0.07
N GLY A 138 -12.57 9.99 -0.02
CA GLY A 138 -12.75 11.44 0.13
C GLY A 138 -12.85 11.94 1.57
N GLY A 139 -12.83 11.03 2.57
CA GLY A 139 -12.71 11.37 3.99
C GLY A 139 -11.27 11.39 4.49
N ASN A 140 -11.05 11.92 5.69
CA ASN A 140 -9.72 11.96 6.32
C ASN A 140 -9.09 10.56 6.50
N GLY A 141 -9.91 9.52 6.66
CA GLY A 141 -9.50 8.13 6.83
C GLY A 141 -9.52 7.32 5.54
N ALA A 142 -9.46 7.94 4.36
CA ALA A 142 -9.51 7.23 3.08
C ALA A 142 -8.46 6.10 2.97
N ILE A 143 -7.29 6.25 3.59
CA ILE A 143 -6.26 5.21 3.64
C ILE A 143 -6.71 3.95 4.40
N ILE A 144 -7.58 4.09 5.41
CA ILE A 144 -8.19 2.97 6.12
C ILE A 144 -9.24 2.27 5.25
N ARG A 145 -9.93 3.01 4.39
CA ARG A 145 -10.82 2.39 3.39
C ARG A 145 -10.03 1.59 2.37
N ALA A 146 -8.93 2.16 1.84
CA ALA A 146 -8.04 1.43 0.94
C ALA A 146 -7.48 0.15 1.60
N LEU A 147 -7.09 0.21 2.88
CA LEU A 147 -6.67 -0.97 3.65
C LEU A 147 -7.77 -2.05 3.68
N HIS A 148 -9.03 -1.67 3.89
CA HIS A 148 -10.14 -2.61 3.85
C HIS A 148 -10.31 -3.24 2.46
N ASP A 149 -10.24 -2.44 1.40
CA ASP A 149 -10.36 -2.94 0.03
C ASP A 149 -9.23 -3.91 -0.33
N LEU A 150 -8.01 -3.64 0.13
CA LEU A 150 -6.88 -4.55 0.00
C LEU A 150 -7.09 -5.87 0.76
N ASP A 151 -7.55 -5.84 2.02
CA ASP A 151 -7.82 -7.06 2.80
C ASP A 151 -8.94 -7.91 2.18
N VAL A 152 -9.94 -7.26 1.57
CA VAL A 152 -10.97 -7.96 0.80
C VAL A 152 -10.38 -8.54 -0.48
N ALA A 153 -9.56 -7.77 -1.21
CA ALA A 153 -8.93 -8.24 -2.43
C ALA A 153 -8.04 -9.46 -2.17
N ASP A 154 -7.18 -9.41 -1.15
CA ASP A 154 -6.23 -10.48 -0.80
C ASP A 154 -6.91 -11.83 -0.55
N LYS A 155 -8.09 -11.83 0.10
CA LYS A 155 -8.89 -13.05 0.34
C LYS A 155 -9.37 -13.73 -0.92
N HIS A 156 -9.50 -12.99 -2.02
CA HIS A 156 -10.03 -13.48 -3.29
C HIS A 156 -8.96 -13.59 -4.38
N ARG A 157 -7.90 -12.77 -4.31
CA ARG A 157 -6.83 -12.69 -5.29
C ARG A 157 -5.54 -12.18 -4.64
N ALA A 158 -4.41 -12.75 -5.03
CA ALA A 158 -3.11 -12.29 -4.57
C ALA A 158 -2.83 -10.84 -5.01
N ILE A 159 -2.30 -10.00 -4.12
CA ILE A 159 -1.91 -8.63 -4.42
C ILE A 159 -0.51 -8.64 -5.04
N VAL A 160 -0.45 -8.66 -6.37
CA VAL A 160 0.82 -8.76 -7.11
C VAL A 160 1.47 -7.37 -7.26
N PRO A 161 2.70 -7.17 -6.76
CA PRO A 161 3.45 -5.92 -6.99
C PRO A 161 3.71 -5.68 -8.47
N THR A 162 3.55 -4.43 -8.90
CA THR A 162 3.90 -3.98 -10.25
C THR A 162 5.05 -2.99 -10.20
N LEU A 163 5.98 -3.06 -11.16
CA LEU A 163 7.08 -2.09 -11.23
C LEU A 163 6.53 -0.70 -11.52
N ASN A 164 6.89 0.27 -10.68
CA ASN A 164 6.43 1.66 -10.78
C ASN A 164 7.55 2.61 -11.20
N ARG A 165 8.78 2.38 -10.73
CA ARG A 165 9.92 3.27 -11.03
C ARG A 165 11.16 2.47 -11.38
N ALA A 166 11.89 2.96 -12.37
CA ALA A 166 13.19 2.44 -12.76
C ALA A 166 14.23 3.57 -12.85
N LEU A 167 15.44 3.31 -12.38
CA LEU A 167 16.61 4.13 -12.61
C LEU A 167 17.28 3.65 -13.90
N VAL A 168 17.31 4.48 -14.92
CA VAL A 168 18.10 4.23 -16.13
C VAL A 168 19.43 4.95 -15.99
N THR A 169 20.54 4.23 -16.13
CA THR A 169 21.90 4.78 -15.90
C THR A 169 22.69 4.95 -17.19
N ASN A 170 23.68 5.84 -17.14
CA ASN A 170 24.63 6.10 -18.22
C ASN A 170 23.95 6.39 -19.56
N ILE A 171 22.97 7.29 -19.53
CA ILE A 171 22.24 7.67 -20.73
C ILE A 171 23.09 8.64 -21.54
N ARG A 172 23.36 8.28 -22.78
CA ARG A 172 23.97 9.16 -23.78
C ARG A 172 22.97 9.44 -24.88
N ALA A 173 22.72 10.71 -25.13
CA ALA A 173 21.84 11.17 -26.20
C ALA A 173 22.66 11.99 -27.21
N VAL A 174 22.82 11.46 -28.42
CA VAL A 174 23.66 12.05 -29.48
C VAL A 174 22.85 12.27 -30.73
N GLY A 175 22.89 13.49 -31.27
CA GLY A 175 22.23 13.82 -32.53
C GLY A 175 21.54 15.19 -32.50
N GLY A 176 21.13 15.70 -33.66
CA GLY A 176 20.52 17.02 -33.77
C GLY A 176 21.39 18.21 -33.30
N GLY A 177 22.71 18.02 -33.19
CA GLY A 177 23.66 19.01 -32.65
C GLY A 177 23.92 18.91 -31.15
N TYR A 178 23.37 17.90 -30.48
CA TYR A 178 23.53 17.66 -29.03
C TYR A 178 24.39 16.41 -28.77
N ASP A 179 25.23 16.46 -27.73
CA ASP A 179 25.85 15.29 -27.07
C ASP A 179 25.62 15.48 -25.57
N LEU A 180 24.59 14.81 -25.04
CA LEU A 180 24.17 14.91 -23.65
C LEU A 180 24.47 13.61 -22.93
N PHE A 181 25.01 13.73 -21.73
CA PHE A 181 25.26 12.62 -20.83
C PHE A 181 24.49 12.82 -19.52
N PHE A 182 23.78 11.78 -19.11
CA PHE A 182 23.13 11.69 -17.81
C PHE A 182 23.65 10.46 -17.08
N ALA A 183 24.24 10.66 -15.90
CA ALA A 183 24.68 9.56 -15.05
C ALA A 183 23.50 8.63 -14.69
N GLY A 184 22.31 9.20 -14.49
CA GLY A 184 21.07 8.44 -14.47
C GLY A 184 19.83 9.31 -14.35
N ILE A 185 18.69 8.74 -14.72
CA ILE A 185 17.37 9.35 -14.59
C ILE A 185 16.40 8.34 -14.00
N THR A 186 15.53 8.79 -13.10
CA THR A 186 14.43 7.95 -12.63
C THR A 186 13.20 8.19 -13.49
N LEU A 187 12.65 7.13 -14.06
CA LEU A 187 11.45 7.19 -14.89
C LEU A 187 10.27 6.47 -14.22
N PRO A 188 9.06 7.02 -14.35
CA PRO A 188 7.85 6.26 -14.06
C PRO A 188 7.68 5.15 -15.11
N VAL A 189 7.23 3.99 -14.65
CA VAL A 189 6.90 2.83 -15.48
C VAL A 189 5.39 2.64 -15.41
N VAL A 190 4.73 2.79 -16.56
CA VAL A 190 3.28 2.61 -16.70
C VAL A 190 3.04 1.48 -17.68
N ASN A 191 2.35 0.42 -17.24
CA ASN A 191 2.08 -0.77 -18.05
C ASN A 191 3.35 -1.36 -18.71
N GLY A 192 4.46 -1.42 -17.95
CA GLY A 192 5.76 -1.92 -18.44
C GLY A 192 6.49 -0.99 -19.40
N ARG A 193 6.05 0.28 -19.55
CA ARG A 193 6.71 1.26 -20.42
C ARG A 193 7.16 2.49 -19.66
N ALA A 194 8.33 3.01 -20.02
CA ALA A 194 8.88 4.27 -19.54
C ALA A 194 9.19 5.19 -20.72
N SER A 195 8.85 6.48 -20.61
CA SER A 195 9.18 7.48 -21.64
C SER A 195 10.44 8.22 -21.27
N LEU A 196 11.46 8.19 -22.12
CA LEU A 196 12.76 8.82 -21.85
C LEU A 196 12.85 10.23 -22.46
N LEU A 197 12.47 10.39 -23.73
CA LEU A 197 12.46 11.69 -24.42
C LEU A 197 11.28 11.77 -25.41
N LYS A 198 10.63 12.94 -25.44
CA LYS A 198 9.61 13.33 -26.42
C LYS A 198 10.10 14.58 -27.17
N ASP A 199 9.84 14.62 -28.47
CA ASP A 199 10.05 15.75 -29.37
C ASP A 199 11.52 16.07 -29.74
N TYR A 200 12.43 15.10 -29.60
CA TYR A 200 13.84 15.22 -30.00
C TYR A 200 14.14 14.43 -31.27
N VAL A 201 13.84 15.03 -32.43
CA VAL A 201 14.04 14.41 -33.74
C VAL A 201 15.52 14.26 -34.07
N GLY A 202 15.93 13.05 -34.44
CA GLY A 202 17.30 12.76 -34.91
C GLY A 202 18.31 12.61 -33.78
N VAL A 203 17.85 12.31 -32.56
CA VAL A 203 18.68 11.96 -31.41
C VAL A 203 18.67 10.45 -31.21
N ASP A 204 19.85 9.85 -31.26
CA ASP A 204 20.09 8.47 -30.88
C ASP A 204 20.37 8.39 -29.37
N ILE A 205 19.79 7.38 -28.73
CA ILE A 205 19.89 7.18 -27.30
C ILE A 205 20.58 5.85 -27.05
N GLN A 206 21.62 5.88 -26.24
CA GLN A 206 22.27 4.72 -25.64
C GLN A 206 22.12 4.81 -24.12
N PHE A 207 21.99 3.66 -23.47
CA PHE A 207 21.98 3.54 -22.02
C PHE A 207 22.50 2.14 -21.68
N ASP A 208 23.02 1.97 -20.47
CA ASP A 208 23.59 0.69 -20.06
C ASP A 208 22.51 -0.24 -19.50
N GLU A 209 21.81 0.22 -18.46
CA GLU A 209 20.91 -0.61 -17.67
C GLU A 209 19.71 0.20 -17.16
N ALA A 210 18.60 -0.51 -16.88
CA ALA A 210 17.49 0.01 -16.09
C ALA A 210 17.32 -0.84 -14.84
N LYS A 211 17.55 -0.22 -13.67
CA LYS A 211 17.44 -0.86 -12.37
C LYS A 211 16.08 -0.57 -11.76
N PRO A 212 15.34 -1.56 -11.27
CA PRO A 212 14.10 -1.30 -10.55
C PRO A 212 14.41 -0.50 -9.28
N LEU A 213 13.58 0.50 -8.99
CA LEU A 213 13.68 1.27 -7.74
C LEU A 213 12.53 0.98 -6.79
N ASP A 214 11.33 0.75 -7.32
CA ASP A 214 10.13 0.69 -6.51
C ASP A 214 8.98 -0.05 -7.21
N VAL A 215 8.13 -0.67 -6.39
CA VAL A 215 6.90 -1.34 -6.83
C VAL A 215 5.67 -0.67 -6.23
N SER A 216 4.57 -0.70 -6.96
CA SER A 216 3.28 -0.14 -6.55
C SER A 216 2.17 -1.16 -6.45
N PHE A 217 1.09 -0.78 -5.77
CA PHE A 217 -0.18 -1.46 -5.88
C PHE A 217 -0.82 -1.18 -7.25
N GLY A 218 -1.43 -2.21 -7.84
CA GLY A 218 -2.27 -2.04 -9.04
C GLY A 218 -3.67 -1.48 -8.72
N GLU A 219 -4.16 -1.73 -7.50
CA GLU A 219 -5.48 -1.34 -7.00
C GLU A 219 -5.44 -1.25 -5.46
N PRO A 220 -6.38 -0.54 -4.79
CA PRO A 220 -7.44 0.31 -5.34
C PRO A 220 -6.91 1.64 -5.91
N PRO A 221 -7.72 2.38 -6.72
CA PRO A 221 -7.28 3.60 -7.42
C PRO A 221 -6.64 4.67 -6.54
N LEU A 222 -7.06 4.78 -5.27
CA LEU A 222 -6.51 5.76 -4.32
C LEU A 222 -4.99 5.62 -4.12
N ILE A 223 -4.49 4.39 -4.13
CA ILE A 223 -3.07 4.06 -3.89
C ILE A 223 -2.43 3.41 -5.12
N ALA A 224 -3.14 3.39 -6.24
CA ALA A 224 -2.62 2.87 -7.49
C ALA A 224 -1.42 3.74 -7.90
N SER A 225 -0.29 3.11 -8.20
CA SER A 225 0.98 3.82 -8.48
C SER A 225 1.64 4.48 -7.25
N GLU A 226 1.18 4.27 -6.02
CA GLU A 226 1.98 4.58 -4.83
C GLU A 226 2.94 3.44 -4.51
N SER A 227 4.12 3.76 -3.98
CA SER A 227 5.07 2.76 -3.47
C SER A 227 4.37 1.84 -2.45
N ILE A 228 4.51 0.53 -2.61
CA ILE A 228 3.99 -0.44 -1.63
C ILE A 228 4.62 -0.15 -0.26
N GLY A 229 5.94 0.03 -0.21
CA GLY A 229 6.65 0.28 1.05
C GLY A 229 6.13 1.51 1.80
N GLU A 230 6.04 2.65 1.10
CA GLU A 230 5.54 3.89 1.70
C GLU A 230 4.06 3.78 2.11
N THR A 231 3.25 3.11 1.30
CA THR A 231 1.81 2.92 1.57
C THR A 231 1.59 2.06 2.81
N LEU A 232 2.34 0.96 2.96
CA LEU A 232 2.26 0.10 4.14
C LEU A 232 2.65 0.88 5.42
N GLU A 233 3.63 1.78 5.33
CA GLU A 233 4.00 2.66 6.44
C GLU A 233 2.91 3.69 6.76
N LYS A 234 2.30 4.32 5.74
CA LYS A 234 1.16 5.24 5.92
C LYS A 234 -0.03 4.53 6.58
N MET A 235 -0.38 3.33 6.12
CA MET A 235 -1.44 2.50 6.70
C MET A 235 -1.13 2.14 8.15
N THR A 236 0.10 1.71 8.45
CA THR A 236 0.54 1.39 9.81
C THR A 236 0.40 2.59 10.73
N LYS A 237 0.89 3.77 10.33
CA LYS A 237 0.77 5.00 11.10
C LYS A 237 -0.69 5.38 11.36
N ALA A 238 -1.56 5.27 10.34
CA ALA A 238 -2.98 5.57 10.48
C ALA A 238 -3.69 4.62 11.45
N VAL A 239 -3.41 3.31 11.38
CA VAL A 239 -3.96 2.31 12.30
C VAL A 239 -3.49 2.56 13.74
N VAL A 240 -2.19 2.80 13.95
CA VAL A 240 -1.64 3.12 15.28
C VAL A 240 -2.29 4.37 15.85
N ALA A 241 -2.40 5.45 15.07
CA ALA A 241 -3.02 6.69 15.53
C ALA A 241 -4.48 6.50 15.98
N ILE A 242 -5.24 5.62 15.29
CA ILE A 242 -6.61 5.29 15.69
C ILE A 242 -6.60 4.53 17.02
N ILE A 243 -5.75 3.50 17.19
CA ILE A 243 -5.66 2.73 18.43
C ILE A 243 -5.26 3.66 19.60
N ASP A 244 -4.22 4.47 19.41
CA ASP A 244 -3.71 5.42 20.40
C ASP A 244 -4.78 6.45 20.81
N SER A 245 -5.66 6.85 19.88
CA SER A 245 -6.75 7.79 20.18
C SER A 245 -7.76 7.26 21.20
N PHE A 246 -7.83 5.93 21.39
CA PHE A 246 -8.63 5.26 22.42
C PHE A 246 -7.79 4.85 23.62
N ALA A 247 -6.59 4.30 23.41
CA ALA A 247 -5.72 3.83 24.49
C ALA A 247 -5.27 4.96 25.43
N ASN A 248 -5.06 6.16 24.89
CA ASN A 248 -4.63 7.34 25.66
C ASN A 248 -5.81 8.11 26.30
N ASP A 249 -7.05 7.67 26.10
CA ASP A 249 -8.23 8.29 26.71
C ASP A 249 -8.57 7.56 28.03
N PRO A 250 -8.53 8.25 29.19
CA PRO A 250 -8.82 7.66 30.49
C PRO A 250 -10.18 6.98 30.59
N THR A 251 -11.13 7.35 29.72
CA THR A 251 -12.46 6.73 29.63
C THR A 251 -12.39 5.24 29.29
N TYR A 252 -11.34 4.81 28.58
CA TYR A 252 -11.13 3.42 28.15
C TYR A 252 -9.98 2.73 28.89
N SER A 253 -9.47 3.33 29.98
CA SER A 253 -8.43 2.72 30.84
C SER A 253 -8.97 1.62 31.76
#